data_AF-A0A1V5K1W8-F1
#
_entry.id   AF-A0A1V5K1W8-F1
#
_cell.length_a   1.000
_cell.length_b   1.000
_cell.length_c   1.000
_cell.angle_alpha   90.00
_cell.angle_beta   90.00
_cell.angle_gamma   90.00
#
_symmetry.space_group_name_H-M   'P 1'
#
loop_
_entity.id
_entity.type
_entity.pdbx_description
1 polymer ?
#
loop_
_entity_poly.entity_id
_entity_poly.type
_entity_poly.pdbx_seq_one_letter_code
_entity_poly.pdbx_strand_id
1 'polypeptide(L)'
;MLIEQLSRQVVIAELPIDKRLLDRDVRIRLMMAGLPPMTCGRIAKAADVDIETARRSLKRLKECGWVAEIEGPRKRQPLSYACLPSYAEEIVAARLVAVKERVDWLGQWLMRNWLDVIVEETECIDNSRPSWLKSPGMGYMELDRDYPGYRVGFEFQGQQHYQEGGPFSTNRDKLDEQIRRDNIKAGVCARNSYTLIEVCKTDLSLKTMTDKIKGHLPTAIFNPEGPIVRTLVDLSKGYSGA
;
A
#
# COMPACT_ATOMS: atom_id res chain seq x y z
N MET A 1 -3.63 1.57 12.24
CA MET A 1 -2.59 0.63 11.79
C MET A 1 -2.93 0.17 10.37
N LEU A 2 -1.95 0.04 9.50
CA LEU A 2 -2.14 -0.30 8.07
C LEU A 2 -1.59 -1.70 7.74
N ILE A 3 -1.90 -2.22 6.56
CA ILE A 3 -1.48 -3.54 6.06
C ILE A 3 0.03 -3.70 6.13
N GLU A 4 0.82 -2.69 5.78
CA GLU A 4 2.28 -2.78 5.82
C GLU A 4 2.77 -3.04 7.26
N GLN A 5 2.23 -2.29 8.23
CA GLN A 5 2.58 -2.43 9.65
C GLN A 5 2.14 -3.80 10.20
N LEU A 6 0.92 -4.25 9.84
CA LEU A 6 0.41 -5.55 10.23
C LEU A 6 1.26 -6.68 9.66
N SER A 7 1.61 -6.59 8.37
CA SER A 7 2.45 -7.57 7.67
C SER A 7 3.82 -7.69 8.33
N ARG A 8 4.47 -6.56 8.65
CA ARG A 8 5.75 -6.54 9.38
C ARG A 8 5.64 -7.25 10.74
N GLN A 9 4.60 -6.97 11.51
CA GLN A 9 4.38 -7.64 12.81
C GLN A 9 4.18 -9.15 12.65
N VAL A 10 3.43 -9.57 11.63
CA VAL A 10 3.19 -11.00 11.35
C VAL A 10 4.48 -11.68 10.88
N VAL A 11 5.29 -11.05 10.03
CA VAL A 11 6.61 -11.59 9.66
C VAL A 11 7.47 -11.81 10.90
N ILE A 12 7.57 -10.82 11.79
CA ILE A 12 8.39 -10.92 13.02
C ILE A 12 7.89 -12.02 13.95
N ALA A 13 6.56 -12.21 14.04
CA ALA A 13 5.96 -13.20 14.92
C ALA A 13 6.02 -14.64 14.35
N GLU A 14 5.72 -14.80 13.07
CA GLU A 14 5.46 -16.11 12.46
C GLU A 14 6.68 -16.71 11.75
N LEU A 15 7.55 -15.89 11.14
CA LEU A 15 8.70 -16.40 10.38
C LEU A 15 9.71 -17.15 11.26
N PRO A 16 10.11 -16.65 12.46
CA PRO A 16 11.12 -17.33 13.28
C PRO A 16 10.63 -18.63 13.93
N ILE A 17 9.31 -18.81 14.07
CA ILE A 17 8.71 -19.98 14.71
C ILE A 17 8.30 -21.08 13.72
N ASP A 18 8.42 -20.82 12.42
CA ASP A 18 8.17 -21.82 11.38
C ASP A 18 9.27 -22.90 11.41
N LYS A 19 8.96 -24.02 12.09
CA LYS A 19 9.89 -25.14 12.32
C LYS A 19 10.41 -25.82 11.05
N ARG A 20 9.84 -25.50 9.88
CA ARG A 20 10.31 -26.00 8.57
C ARG A 20 11.53 -25.23 8.05
N LEU A 21 11.80 -24.05 8.63
CA LEU A 21 12.89 -23.17 8.25
C LEU A 21 14.11 -23.36 9.16
N LEU A 22 15.29 -23.12 8.60
CA LEU A 22 16.53 -22.96 9.36
C LEU A 22 16.74 -21.47 9.69
N ASP A 23 17.52 -21.16 10.74
CA ASP A 23 17.87 -19.76 11.11
C ASP A 23 18.40 -18.94 9.94
N ARG A 24 19.15 -19.58 9.04
CA ARG A 24 19.66 -18.95 7.83
C ARG A 24 18.56 -18.56 6.85
N ASP A 25 17.55 -19.40 6.71
CA ASP A 25 16.41 -19.14 5.82
C ASP A 25 15.64 -17.92 6.33
N VAL A 26 15.43 -17.84 7.65
CA VAL A 26 14.84 -16.66 8.32
C VAL A 26 15.65 -15.40 8.03
N ARG A 27 16.98 -15.44 8.21
CA ARG A 27 17.86 -14.29 7.93
C ARG A 27 17.79 -13.84 6.47
N ILE A 28 17.88 -14.78 5.52
CA ILE A 28 17.78 -14.47 4.09
C ILE A 28 16.43 -13.83 3.79
N ARG A 29 15.33 -14.39 4.32
CA ARG A 29 13.99 -13.85 4.10
C ARG A 29 13.79 -12.46 4.70
N LEU A 30 14.34 -12.20 5.88
CA LEU A 30 14.28 -10.87 6.50
C LEU A 30 15.11 -9.85 5.70
N MET A 31 16.29 -10.24 5.20
CA MET A 31 17.10 -9.39 4.33
C MET A 31 16.37 -9.02 3.03
N MET A 32 15.62 -9.95 2.46
CA MET A 32 14.80 -9.70 1.27
C MET A 32 13.63 -8.73 1.52
N ALA A 33 13.26 -8.43 2.77
CA ALA A 33 12.15 -7.53 3.06
C ALA A 33 12.49 -6.10 2.61
N GLY A 34 11.61 -5.49 1.80
CA GLY A 34 11.83 -4.16 1.24
C GLY A 34 12.81 -4.11 0.07
N LEU A 35 13.26 -5.27 -0.44
CA LEU A 35 14.07 -5.34 -1.65
C LEU A 35 13.22 -5.77 -2.86
N PRO A 36 13.51 -5.21 -4.05
CA PRO A 36 12.83 -5.62 -5.27
C PRO A 36 13.17 -7.06 -5.64
N PRO A 37 12.35 -7.72 -6.48
CA PRO A 37 12.61 -9.08 -6.96
C PRO A 37 14.02 -9.21 -7.55
N MET A 38 14.74 -10.26 -7.13
CA MET A 38 16.14 -10.41 -7.48
C MET A 38 16.54 -11.86 -7.73
N THR A 39 17.59 -12.04 -8.52
CA THR A 39 18.11 -13.37 -8.85
C THR A 39 18.76 -14.00 -7.61
N CYS A 40 18.78 -15.34 -7.57
CA CYS A 40 19.48 -16.11 -6.53
C CYS A 40 20.95 -15.65 -6.34
N GLY A 41 21.66 -15.29 -7.41
CA GLY A 41 23.03 -14.78 -7.30
C GLY A 41 23.14 -13.42 -6.59
N ARG A 42 22.18 -12.52 -6.80
CA ARG A 42 22.12 -11.23 -6.07
C ARG A 42 21.79 -11.46 -4.59
N ILE A 43 20.87 -12.39 -4.31
CA ILE A 43 20.50 -12.78 -2.94
C ILE A 43 21.70 -13.39 -2.22
N ALA A 44 22.43 -14.30 -2.87
CA ALA A 44 23.64 -14.91 -2.33
C ALA A 44 24.69 -13.85 -1.95
N LYS A 45 24.92 -12.87 -2.83
CA LYS A 45 25.83 -11.75 -2.57
C LYS A 45 25.35 -10.85 -1.43
N ALA A 46 24.07 -10.52 -1.39
CA ALA A 46 23.50 -9.65 -0.36
C ALA A 46 23.46 -10.30 1.03
N ALA A 47 23.24 -11.63 1.08
CA ALA A 47 23.26 -12.41 2.30
C ALA A 47 24.66 -12.88 2.72
N ASP A 48 25.70 -12.58 1.93
CA ASP A 48 27.08 -13.05 2.10
C ASP A 48 27.17 -14.58 2.30
N VAL A 49 26.56 -15.33 1.37
CA VAL A 49 26.58 -16.79 1.35
C VAL A 49 26.92 -17.32 -0.04
N ASP A 50 27.37 -18.57 -0.11
CA ASP A 50 27.56 -19.24 -1.39
C ASP A 50 26.21 -19.44 -2.13
N ILE A 51 26.30 -19.49 -3.46
CA ILE A 51 25.11 -19.58 -4.32
C ILE A 51 24.28 -20.85 -4.10
N GLU A 52 24.91 -21.97 -3.71
CA GLU A 52 24.22 -23.23 -3.48
C GLU A 52 23.48 -23.22 -2.13
N THR A 53 24.04 -22.56 -1.13
CA THR A 53 23.36 -22.23 0.10
C THR A 53 22.13 -21.35 -0.15
N ALA A 54 22.29 -20.24 -0.88
CA ALA A 54 21.17 -19.35 -1.20
C ALA A 54 20.07 -20.11 -1.95
N ARG A 55 20.43 -20.93 -2.95
CA ARG A 55 19.50 -21.77 -3.71
C ARG A 55 18.71 -22.73 -2.80
N ARG A 56 19.39 -23.43 -1.87
CA ARG A 56 18.72 -24.34 -0.92
C ARG A 56 17.79 -23.60 0.03
N SER A 57 18.19 -22.44 0.52
CA SER A 57 17.35 -21.59 1.38
C SER A 57 16.13 -21.06 0.64
N LEU A 58 16.30 -20.53 -0.57
CA LEU A 58 15.18 -20.06 -1.40
C LEU A 58 14.20 -21.19 -1.75
N LYS A 59 14.71 -22.40 -2.01
CA LYS A 59 13.85 -23.58 -2.22
C LYS A 59 12.98 -23.86 -0.99
N ARG A 60 13.56 -23.95 0.21
CA ARG A 60 12.78 -24.18 1.45
C ARG A 60 11.80 -23.04 1.74
N LEU A 61 12.23 -21.79 1.59
CA LEU A 61 11.38 -20.61 1.78
C LEU A 61 10.19 -20.63 0.82
N LYS A 62 10.42 -21.02 -0.44
CA LYS A 62 9.37 -21.17 -1.46
C LYS A 62 8.39 -22.29 -1.11
N GLU A 63 8.91 -23.46 -0.71
CA GLU A 63 8.08 -24.58 -0.24
C GLU A 63 7.21 -24.22 0.98
N CYS A 64 7.71 -23.31 1.83
CA CYS A 64 6.97 -22.82 2.99
C CYS A 64 6.06 -21.61 2.69
N GLY A 65 6.13 -21.04 1.48
CA GLY A 65 5.32 -19.89 1.03
C GLY A 65 5.85 -18.52 1.44
N TRP A 66 7.04 -18.44 2.03
CA TRP A 66 7.67 -17.18 2.45
C TRP A 66 8.38 -16.44 1.31
N VAL A 67 8.67 -17.13 0.21
CA VAL A 67 9.26 -16.56 -1.01
C VAL A 67 8.48 -17.06 -2.21
N ALA A 68 8.28 -16.19 -3.19
CA ALA A 68 7.73 -16.55 -4.48
C ALA A 68 8.69 -16.14 -5.61
N GLU A 69 8.42 -16.63 -6.81
CA GLU A 69 9.24 -16.39 -7.99
C GLU A 69 8.38 -15.86 -9.13
N ILE A 70 8.92 -14.90 -9.88
CA ILE A 70 8.40 -14.44 -11.16
C ILE A 70 9.40 -14.76 -12.27
N GLU A 71 8.94 -14.70 -13.52
CA GLU A 71 9.82 -14.78 -14.66
C GLU A 71 10.85 -13.65 -14.64
N GLY A 72 12.12 -14.01 -14.83
CA GLY A 72 13.19 -13.04 -14.95
C GLY A 72 13.51 -12.69 -16.41
N PRO A 73 14.43 -11.74 -16.62
CA PRO A 73 14.78 -11.23 -17.96
C PRO A 73 15.46 -12.28 -18.85
N ARG A 74 15.92 -13.40 -18.27
CA ARG A 74 16.57 -14.49 -19.01
C ARG A 74 15.86 -15.80 -18.72
N LYS A 75 15.72 -16.62 -19.76
CA LYS A 75 15.20 -17.99 -19.65
C LYS A 75 15.97 -18.76 -18.57
N ARG A 76 15.25 -19.43 -17.66
CA ARG A 76 15.79 -20.20 -16.51
C ARG A 76 16.50 -19.37 -15.42
N GLN A 77 16.27 -18.07 -15.36
CA GLN A 77 16.76 -17.22 -14.28
C GLN A 77 15.60 -16.46 -13.62
N PRO A 78 14.80 -17.13 -12.76
CA PRO A 78 13.68 -16.46 -12.08
C PRO A 78 14.17 -15.37 -11.14
N LEU A 79 13.29 -14.40 -10.86
CA LEU A 79 13.48 -13.41 -9.81
C LEU A 79 12.67 -13.85 -8.60
N SER A 80 13.32 -13.95 -7.45
CA SER A 80 12.69 -14.29 -6.19
C SER A 80 12.33 -13.01 -5.42
N TYR A 81 11.19 -13.02 -4.76
CA TYR A 81 10.72 -11.90 -3.93
C TYR A 81 10.10 -12.40 -2.62
N ALA A 82 10.15 -11.54 -1.61
CA ALA A 82 9.58 -11.77 -0.31
C ALA A 82 8.04 -11.70 -0.37
N CYS A 83 7.35 -12.73 0.14
CA CYS A 83 5.88 -12.73 0.27
C CYS A 83 5.46 -13.30 1.63
N LEU A 84 4.16 -13.24 1.91
CA LEU A 84 3.56 -13.92 3.05
C LEU A 84 2.96 -15.26 2.57
N PRO A 85 3.15 -16.36 3.32
CA PRO A 85 2.37 -17.57 3.07
C PRO A 85 0.89 -17.31 3.39
N SER A 86 -0.01 -18.04 2.74
CA SER A 86 -1.46 -17.78 2.85
C SER A 86 -1.98 -17.77 4.29
N TYR A 87 -1.49 -18.65 5.17
CA TYR A 87 -1.91 -18.64 6.58
C TYR A 87 -1.50 -17.35 7.31
N ALA A 88 -0.36 -16.76 6.96
CA ALA A 88 0.09 -15.50 7.52
C ALA A 88 -0.72 -14.32 6.95
N GLU A 89 -1.09 -14.38 5.67
CA GLU A 89 -2.04 -13.42 5.08
C GLU A 89 -3.40 -13.46 5.79
N GLU A 90 -3.90 -14.63 6.18
CA GLU A 90 -5.14 -14.77 6.97
C GLU A 90 -5.02 -14.09 8.35
N ILE A 91 -3.86 -14.17 9.00
CA ILE A 91 -3.62 -13.46 10.27
C ILE A 91 -3.65 -11.95 10.06
N VAL A 92 -3.00 -11.44 9.00
CA VAL A 92 -3.05 -10.01 8.65
C VAL A 92 -4.49 -9.58 8.35
N ALA A 93 -5.21 -10.36 7.55
CA ALA A 93 -6.60 -10.10 7.19
C ALA A 93 -7.52 -10.03 8.42
N ALA A 94 -7.42 -11.00 9.34
CA ALA A 94 -8.18 -10.99 10.59
C ALA A 94 -7.88 -9.75 11.46
N ARG A 95 -6.60 -9.36 11.56
CA ARG A 95 -6.20 -8.14 12.28
C ARG A 95 -6.70 -6.88 11.58
N LEU A 96 -6.73 -6.85 10.25
CA LEU A 96 -7.22 -5.74 9.46
C LEU A 96 -8.71 -5.46 9.77
N VAL A 97 -9.53 -6.51 9.83
CA VAL A 97 -10.95 -6.42 10.23
C VAL A 97 -11.07 -5.87 11.65
N ALA A 98 -10.27 -6.35 12.60
CA ALA A 98 -10.31 -5.87 13.98
C ALA A 98 -9.89 -4.39 14.12
N VAL A 99 -8.94 -3.92 13.30
CA VAL A 99 -8.49 -2.53 13.29
C VAL A 99 -9.58 -1.61 12.73
N LYS A 100 -10.30 -2.03 11.69
CA LYS A 100 -11.37 -1.24 11.04
C LYS A 100 -12.36 -0.66 12.05
N GLU A 101 -12.75 -1.45 13.06
CA GLU A 101 -13.74 -1.07 14.08
C GLU A 101 -13.28 0.09 15.00
N ARG A 102 -12.00 0.50 14.91
CA ARG A 102 -11.39 1.52 15.76
C ARG A 102 -10.85 2.71 14.95
N VAL A 103 -11.22 2.82 13.67
CA VAL A 103 -10.73 3.86 12.77
C VAL A 103 -11.76 4.98 12.65
N ASP A 104 -11.34 6.21 12.92
CA ASP A 104 -12.21 7.40 12.80
C ASP A 104 -12.51 7.75 11.33
N TRP A 105 -11.49 7.68 10.46
CA TRP A 105 -11.58 8.08 9.05
C TRP A 105 -11.49 6.86 8.13
N LEU A 106 -12.57 6.07 8.08
CA LEU A 106 -12.58 4.77 7.41
C LEU A 106 -12.19 4.83 5.92
N GLY A 107 -12.70 5.79 5.15
CA GLY A 107 -12.40 5.90 3.72
C GLY A 107 -10.93 6.24 3.43
N GLN A 108 -10.36 7.21 4.16
CA GLN A 108 -8.94 7.57 4.08
C GLN A 108 -8.05 6.37 4.48
N TRP A 109 -8.46 5.64 5.53
CA TRP A 109 -7.76 4.43 5.95
C TRP A 109 -7.82 3.32 4.91
N LEU A 110 -8.98 3.08 4.28
CA LEU A 110 -9.10 2.10 3.18
C LEU A 110 -8.23 2.49 1.99
N MET A 111 -8.20 3.77 1.61
CA MET A 111 -7.33 4.27 0.55
C MET A 111 -5.85 3.96 0.86
N ARG A 112 -5.39 4.26 2.07
CA ARG A 112 -4.00 3.95 2.49
C ARG A 112 -3.70 2.46 2.44
N ASN A 113 -4.62 1.61 2.91
CA ASN A 113 -4.45 0.17 2.84
C ASN A 113 -4.42 -0.36 1.40
N TRP A 114 -5.19 0.23 0.49
CA TRP A 114 -5.08 -0.08 -0.94
C TRP A 114 -3.68 0.26 -1.45
N LEU A 115 -3.17 1.46 -1.12
CA LEU A 115 -1.85 1.92 -1.53
C LEU A 115 -0.72 1.03 -0.96
N ASP A 116 -0.82 0.57 0.29
CA ASP A 116 0.13 -0.41 0.89
C ASP A 116 0.22 -1.73 0.09
N VAL A 117 -0.87 -2.12 -0.60
CA VAL A 117 -0.94 -3.37 -1.36
C VAL A 117 -0.44 -3.19 -2.80
N ILE A 118 -0.82 -2.08 -3.44
CA ILE A 118 -0.66 -1.93 -4.90
C ILE A 118 0.57 -1.10 -5.29
N VAL A 119 1.15 -0.31 -4.40
CA VAL A 119 2.32 0.53 -4.68
C VAL A 119 3.58 -0.17 -4.19
N GLU A 120 4.59 -0.31 -5.06
CA GLU A 120 5.87 -0.92 -4.69
C GLU A 120 6.72 0.01 -3.80
N GLU A 121 6.62 1.31 -4.02
CA GLU A 121 7.32 2.31 -3.20
C GLU A 121 6.80 2.29 -1.77
N THR A 122 7.71 2.14 -0.82
CA THR A 122 7.40 2.09 0.62
C THR A 122 7.74 3.40 1.34
N GLU A 123 8.58 4.24 0.73
CA GLU A 123 8.89 5.58 1.23
C GLU A 123 7.73 6.53 0.95
N CYS A 124 6.77 6.54 1.87
CA CYS A 124 5.63 7.46 1.87
C CYS A 124 5.49 8.19 3.19
N ILE A 125 4.78 9.33 3.15
CA ILE A 125 4.49 10.17 4.31
C ILE A 125 2.97 10.34 4.39
N ASP A 126 2.36 9.76 5.41
CA ASP A 126 0.93 9.96 5.70
C ASP A 126 0.71 11.31 6.38
N ASN A 127 -0.36 12.01 6.00
CA ASN A 127 -0.71 13.35 6.51
C ASN A 127 0.45 14.36 6.30
N SER A 128 1.10 14.29 5.12
CA SER A 128 2.25 15.14 4.78
C SER A 128 1.82 16.60 4.69
N ARG A 129 2.59 17.51 5.29
CA ARG A 129 2.39 18.97 5.19
C ARG A 129 3.64 19.64 4.62
N PRO A 130 3.94 19.45 3.32
CA PRO A 130 5.14 20.01 2.73
C PRO A 130 5.19 21.53 2.86
N SER A 131 6.40 22.08 3.02
CA SER A 131 6.56 23.52 3.28
C SER A 131 6.04 24.42 2.15
N TRP A 132 6.00 23.89 0.93
CA TRP A 132 5.48 24.52 -0.29
C TRP A 132 3.95 24.40 -0.43
N LEU A 133 3.31 23.45 0.26
CA LEU A 133 1.87 23.21 0.15
C LEU A 133 1.12 24.15 1.10
N LYS A 134 0.97 25.40 0.66
CA LYS A 134 0.32 26.47 1.41
C LYS A 134 -0.79 27.12 0.61
N SER A 135 -1.90 27.37 1.30
CA SER A 135 -2.96 28.24 0.81
C SER A 135 -2.65 29.70 1.14
N PRO A 136 -2.69 30.62 0.16
CA PRO A 136 -2.72 32.04 0.45
C PRO A 136 -3.89 32.36 1.39
N GLY A 137 -3.58 32.84 2.60
CA GLY A 137 -4.57 33.23 3.62
C GLY A 137 -5.14 32.11 4.50
N MET A 138 -4.86 30.82 4.24
CA MET A 138 -5.37 29.71 5.06
C MET A 138 -4.30 28.79 5.66
N GLY A 139 -3.02 29.05 5.39
CA GLY A 139 -1.91 28.32 6.00
C GLY A 139 -1.52 27.03 5.26
N TYR A 140 -0.88 26.11 5.97
CA TYR A 140 -0.44 24.82 5.42
C TYR A 140 -1.63 23.94 5.08
N MET A 141 -1.57 23.27 3.93
CA MET A 141 -2.47 22.16 3.62
C MET A 141 -1.74 20.83 3.77
N GLU A 142 -2.50 19.75 3.70
CA GLU A 142 -2.05 18.39 3.92
C GLU A 142 -2.27 17.53 2.67
N LEU A 143 -1.48 16.48 2.49
CA LEU A 143 -1.75 15.36 1.61
C LEU A 143 -2.00 14.14 2.48
N ASP A 144 -3.10 13.42 2.24
CA ASP A 144 -3.39 12.22 3.02
C ASP A 144 -2.30 11.17 2.88
N ARG A 145 -1.73 10.99 1.69
CA ARG A 145 -0.51 10.21 1.49
C ARG A 145 0.37 10.82 0.42
N ASP A 146 1.64 11.01 0.74
CA ASP A 146 2.64 11.60 -0.14
C ASP A 146 3.74 10.59 -0.48
N TYR A 147 4.10 10.50 -1.75
CA TYR A 147 5.26 9.79 -2.28
C TYR A 147 6.26 10.83 -2.85
N PRO A 148 7.12 11.44 -2.01
CA PRO A 148 7.94 12.57 -2.43
C PRO A 148 8.92 12.26 -3.56
N GLY A 149 9.47 11.03 -3.57
CA GLY A 149 10.39 10.57 -4.62
C GLY A 149 9.76 10.57 -6.02
N TYR A 150 8.44 10.42 -6.09
CA TYR A 150 7.66 10.42 -7.34
C TYR A 150 6.89 11.72 -7.58
N ARG A 151 6.86 12.62 -6.59
CA ARG A 151 6.02 13.84 -6.59
C ARG A 151 4.54 13.50 -6.83
N VAL A 152 4.06 12.47 -6.16
CA VAL A 152 2.66 12.04 -6.23
C VAL A 152 2.03 12.12 -4.85
N GLY A 153 0.93 12.86 -4.73
CA GLY A 153 0.13 12.95 -3.52
C GLY A 153 -1.26 12.39 -3.74
N PHE A 154 -1.82 11.73 -2.72
CA PHE A 154 -3.19 11.24 -2.69
C PHE A 154 -4.01 12.03 -1.68
N GLU A 155 -5.27 12.27 -2.03
CA GLU A 155 -6.28 12.84 -1.14
C GLU A 155 -7.54 12.00 -1.21
N PHE A 156 -8.05 11.57 -0.06
CA PHE A 156 -9.34 10.92 0.04
C PHE A 156 -10.43 11.98 0.16
N GLN A 157 -11.26 12.07 -0.87
CA GLN A 157 -12.46 12.87 -0.87
C GLN A 157 -13.53 12.09 -0.09
N GLY A 158 -13.72 12.48 1.18
CA GLY A 158 -14.81 11.98 2.02
C GLY A 158 -16.17 12.06 1.29
N GLN A 159 -17.14 11.23 1.69
CA GLN A 159 -18.47 11.27 1.10
C GLN A 159 -19.09 12.64 1.33
N GLN A 160 -18.95 13.51 0.34
CA GLN A 160 -19.76 14.68 0.28
C GLN A 160 -21.14 14.20 -0.17
N HIS A 161 -22.15 14.29 0.69
CA HIS A 161 -23.54 14.09 0.27
C HIS A 161 -23.95 15.25 -0.65
N TYR A 162 -23.55 15.18 -1.93
CA TYR A 162 -24.05 16.06 -2.99
C TYR A 162 -25.33 15.43 -3.53
N GLN A 163 -26.41 15.59 -2.77
CA GLN A 163 -27.76 15.53 -3.32
C GLN A 163 -28.44 16.84 -2.96
N GLU A 164 -28.79 17.65 -3.97
CA GLU A 164 -29.81 18.67 -3.80
C GLU A 164 -31.07 17.99 -3.24
N GLY A 165 -31.50 18.38 -2.04
CA GLY A 165 -32.71 17.87 -1.39
C GLY A 165 -32.53 16.78 -0.33
N GLY A 166 -31.30 16.40 0.04
CA GLY A 166 -31.09 15.55 1.23
C GLY A 166 -31.39 16.28 2.56
N PRO A 167 -31.63 15.58 3.69
CA PRO A 167 -31.89 16.19 5.00
C PRO A 167 -30.70 17.00 5.57
N PHE A 168 -29.54 16.95 4.89
CA PHE A 168 -28.36 17.80 5.13
C PHE A 168 -28.23 18.92 4.08
N SER A 169 -29.35 19.47 3.61
CA SER A 169 -29.42 20.51 2.59
C SER A 169 -28.53 21.73 2.91
N THR A 170 -27.38 21.73 2.25
CA THR A 170 -26.80 22.85 1.49
C THR A 170 -26.55 24.15 2.26
N ASN A 171 -25.41 24.24 2.94
CA ASN A 171 -24.75 25.53 3.08
C ASN A 171 -23.86 25.74 1.84
N ARG A 172 -24.42 26.34 0.80
CA ARG A 172 -23.75 26.62 -0.49
C ARG A 172 -22.39 27.29 -0.30
N ASP A 173 -22.26 28.12 0.72
CA ASP A 173 -21.01 28.81 1.03
C ASP A 173 -19.92 27.83 1.53
N LYS A 174 -20.28 26.79 2.29
CA LYS A 174 -19.33 25.74 2.70
C LYS A 174 -18.88 24.89 1.52
N LEU A 175 -19.80 24.63 0.60
CA LEU A 175 -19.54 23.92 -0.64
C LEU A 175 -18.58 24.71 -1.54
N ASP A 176 -18.88 25.98 -1.77
CA ASP A 176 -18.05 26.86 -2.58
C ASP A 176 -16.65 27.04 -1.96
N GLU A 177 -16.56 27.14 -0.62
CA GLU A 177 -15.27 27.20 0.08
C GLU A 177 -14.48 25.88 -0.03
N GLN A 178 -15.14 24.72 -0.01
CA GLN A 178 -14.48 23.43 -0.20
C GLN A 178 -13.94 23.31 -1.63
N ILE A 179 -14.76 23.58 -2.64
CA ILE A 179 -14.34 23.59 -4.05
C ILE A 179 -13.18 24.57 -4.24
N ARG A 180 -13.24 25.75 -3.62
CA ARG A 180 -12.15 26.73 -3.67
C ARG A 180 -10.88 26.17 -3.06
N ARG A 181 -10.95 25.50 -1.90
CA ARG A 181 -9.79 24.87 -1.25
C ARG A 181 -9.17 23.77 -2.09
N ASP A 182 -10.00 22.90 -2.66
CA ASP A 182 -9.55 21.79 -3.50
C ASP A 182 -8.86 22.32 -4.77
N ASN A 183 -9.45 23.33 -5.42
CA ASN A 183 -8.85 24.00 -6.58
C ASN A 183 -7.51 24.69 -6.24
N ILE A 184 -7.41 25.34 -5.06
CA ILE A 184 -6.15 25.93 -4.62
C ILE A 184 -5.11 24.82 -4.38
N LYS A 185 -5.49 23.71 -3.73
CA LYS A 185 -4.59 22.58 -3.46
C LYS A 185 -4.06 22.01 -4.77
N ALA A 186 -4.95 21.69 -5.72
CA ALA A 186 -4.59 21.20 -7.04
C ALA A 186 -3.65 22.17 -7.78
N GLY A 187 -3.96 23.48 -7.76
CA GLY A 187 -3.12 24.50 -8.38
C GLY A 187 -1.74 24.64 -7.74
N VAL A 188 -1.63 24.51 -6.41
CA VAL A 188 -0.34 24.52 -5.70
C VAL A 188 0.47 23.26 -6.04
N CYS A 189 -0.15 22.08 -6.05
CA CYS A 189 0.51 20.84 -6.47
C CYS A 189 1.05 20.94 -7.90
N ALA A 190 0.22 21.36 -8.85
CA ALA A 190 0.62 21.49 -10.25
C ALA A 190 1.83 22.45 -10.43
N ARG A 191 1.82 23.60 -9.73
CA ARG A 191 2.95 24.55 -9.75
C ARG A 191 4.26 23.99 -9.19
N ASN A 192 4.19 22.99 -8.30
CA ASN A 192 5.35 22.32 -7.74
C ASN A 192 5.70 21.01 -8.47
N SER A 193 5.10 20.77 -9.64
CA SER A 193 5.25 19.54 -10.42
C SER A 193 4.86 18.29 -9.63
N TYR A 194 3.84 18.43 -8.79
CA TYR A 194 3.21 17.33 -8.06
C TYR A 194 1.94 16.90 -8.78
N THR A 195 1.78 15.58 -8.94
CA THR A 195 0.51 14.97 -9.36
C THR A 195 -0.34 14.76 -8.13
N LEU A 196 -1.51 15.40 -8.06
CA LEU A 196 -2.51 15.17 -7.02
C LEU A 196 -3.54 14.16 -7.54
N ILE A 197 -3.67 13.03 -6.87
CA ILE A 197 -4.64 11.98 -7.20
C ILE A 197 -5.73 11.98 -6.14
N GLU A 198 -6.94 12.36 -6.55
CA GLU A 198 -8.12 12.33 -5.69
C GLU A 198 -8.76 10.95 -5.73
N VAL A 199 -9.16 10.45 -4.56
CA VAL A 199 -9.81 9.15 -4.39
C VAL A 199 -11.14 9.36 -3.69
N CYS A 200 -12.23 8.98 -4.35
CA CYS A 200 -13.56 9.01 -3.77
C CYS A 200 -13.96 7.63 -3.23
N LYS A 201 -15.05 7.59 -2.47
CA LYS A 201 -15.65 6.34 -1.97
C LYS A 201 -15.84 5.27 -3.06
N THR A 202 -16.35 5.66 -4.24
CA THR A 202 -16.58 4.75 -5.37
C THR A 202 -15.29 4.20 -5.99
N ASP A 203 -14.16 4.83 -5.71
CA ASP A 203 -12.87 4.44 -6.26
C ASP A 203 -12.20 3.32 -5.45
N LEU A 204 -12.67 3.03 -4.23
CA LEU A 204 -12.11 2.02 -3.33
C LEU A 204 -12.41 0.60 -3.83
N SER A 205 -11.78 0.22 -4.92
CA SER A 205 -11.76 -1.12 -5.49
C SER A 205 -10.39 -1.42 -6.07
N LEU A 206 -10.03 -2.70 -6.13
CA LEU A 206 -8.73 -3.12 -6.68
C LEU A 206 -8.49 -2.52 -8.07
N LYS A 207 -9.48 -2.61 -8.96
CA LYS A 207 -9.36 -2.13 -10.34
C LYS A 207 -9.14 -0.62 -10.39
N THR A 208 -10.05 0.17 -9.81
CA THR A 208 -9.98 1.64 -9.92
C THR A 208 -8.75 2.20 -9.20
N MET A 209 -8.39 1.66 -8.03
CA MET A 209 -7.16 2.08 -7.33
C MET A 209 -5.91 1.75 -8.16
N THR A 210 -5.85 0.58 -8.79
CA THR A 210 -4.74 0.21 -9.69
C THR A 210 -4.68 1.14 -10.90
N ASP A 211 -5.83 1.45 -11.50
CA ASP A 211 -5.90 2.37 -12.65
C ASP A 211 -5.43 3.78 -12.28
N LYS A 212 -5.74 4.27 -11.07
CA LYS A 212 -5.30 5.58 -10.57
C LYS A 212 -3.79 5.69 -10.35
N ILE A 213 -3.11 4.61 -9.94
CA ILE A 213 -1.65 4.64 -9.74
C ILE A 213 -0.86 4.45 -11.04
N LYS A 214 -1.50 3.89 -12.07
CA LYS A 214 -0.85 3.47 -13.31
C LYS A 214 -0.20 4.65 -14.02
N GLY A 215 1.10 4.54 -14.29
CA GLY A 215 1.88 5.60 -14.95
C GLY A 215 2.41 6.68 -14.01
N HIS A 216 2.04 6.65 -12.73
CA HIS A 216 2.51 7.58 -11.71
C HIS A 216 3.43 6.92 -10.68
N LEU A 217 3.13 5.68 -10.30
CA LEU A 217 3.87 4.92 -9.30
C LEU A 217 4.18 3.49 -9.78
N PRO A 218 5.28 2.88 -9.30
CA PRO A 218 5.56 1.48 -9.57
C PRO A 218 4.52 0.58 -8.88
N THR A 219 4.07 -0.45 -9.59
CA THR A 219 3.06 -1.39 -9.10
C THR A 219 3.73 -2.53 -8.34
N ALA A 220 3.29 -2.77 -7.11
CA ALA A 220 3.77 -3.88 -6.30
C ALA A 220 3.37 -5.24 -6.90
N ILE A 221 4.12 -6.27 -6.54
CA ILE A 221 3.74 -7.67 -6.80
C ILE A 221 2.91 -8.16 -5.61
N PHE A 222 1.67 -8.52 -5.88
CA PHE A 222 0.74 -9.07 -4.88
C PHE A 222 -0.14 -10.15 -5.50
N ASN A 223 -0.76 -10.98 -4.66
CA ASN A 223 -1.75 -11.94 -5.10
C ASN A 223 -3.16 -11.31 -5.05
N PRO A 224 -3.83 -11.04 -6.19
CA PRO A 224 -5.15 -10.41 -6.20
C PRO A 224 -6.24 -11.28 -5.53
N GLU A 225 -6.03 -12.59 -5.45
CA GLU A 225 -6.93 -13.54 -4.80
C GLU A 225 -6.47 -13.89 -3.37
N GLY A 226 -5.41 -13.24 -2.87
CA GLY A 226 -4.88 -13.47 -1.53
C GLY A 226 -5.85 -13.02 -0.43
N PRO A 227 -5.84 -13.65 0.75
CA PRO A 227 -6.67 -13.26 1.90
C PRO A 227 -6.71 -11.76 2.19
N ILE A 228 -5.55 -11.07 2.19
CA ILE A 228 -5.47 -9.62 2.44
C ILE A 228 -6.29 -8.84 1.41
N VAL A 229 -6.10 -9.12 0.12
CA VAL A 229 -6.79 -8.40 -0.97
C VAL A 229 -8.29 -8.68 -0.93
N ARG A 230 -8.70 -9.95 -0.75
CA ARG A 230 -10.12 -10.32 -0.64
C ARG A 230 -10.79 -9.60 0.52
N THR A 231 -10.18 -9.59 1.70
CA THR A 231 -10.70 -8.84 2.85
C THR A 231 -10.78 -7.35 2.57
N LEU A 232 -9.76 -6.74 1.94
CA LEU A 232 -9.79 -5.32 1.62
C LEU A 232 -10.89 -4.98 0.59
N VAL A 233 -11.13 -5.86 -0.39
CA VAL A 233 -12.26 -5.76 -1.32
C VAL A 233 -13.59 -5.78 -0.56
N ASP A 234 -13.77 -6.71 0.37
CA ASP A 234 -15.02 -6.84 1.13
C ASP A 234 -15.26 -5.65 2.05
N LEU A 235 -14.22 -5.18 2.76
CA LEU A 235 -14.31 -3.97 3.58
C LEU A 235 -14.64 -2.73 2.75
N SER A 236 -14.03 -2.61 1.56
CA SER A 236 -14.28 -1.48 0.67
C SER A 236 -15.69 -1.52 0.07
N LYS A 237 -16.18 -2.70 -0.35
CA LYS A 237 -17.58 -2.88 -0.79
C LYS A 237 -18.57 -2.54 0.31
N GLY A 238 -18.32 -3.00 1.54
CA GLY A 238 -19.15 -2.70 2.70
C GLY A 238 -19.19 -1.20 3.02
N TYR A 239 -18.07 -0.50 2.84
CA TYR A 239 -18.03 0.96 2.96
C TYR A 239 -18.76 1.65 1.81
N SER A 240 -18.48 1.24 0.56
CA SER A 240 -19.04 1.86 -0.65
C SER A 240 -20.54 1.68 -0.82
N GLY A 241 -21.10 0.57 -0.31
CA GLY A 241 -22.53 0.28 -0.33
C GLY A 241 -23.33 0.77 0.89
N ALA A 242 -22.67 1.24 1.94
CA ALA A 242 -23.29 1.91 3.09
C ALA A 242 -23.64 3.37 2.77
#